data_AF-A0A448YKM4-F1
#
_entry.id   AF-A0A448YKM4-F1
#
_cell.length_a   1.000
_cell.length_b   1.000
_cell.length_c   1.000
_cell.angle_alpha   90.00
_cell.angle_beta   90.00
_cell.angle_gamma   90.00
#
_symmetry.space_group_name_H-M   'P 1'
#
loop_
_entity.id
_entity.type
_entity.pdbx_description
1 polymer ?
#
loop_
_entity_poly.entity_id
_entity_poly.type
_entity_poly.pdbx_seq_one_letter_code
_entity_poly.pdbx_strand_id
1 'polypeptide(L)'
;MRWFVLVAIFGTAVFVKIAHRIRDDENNTSFKNKTVSYSEEEWQDHVEEMRRKRFQFRSGEEFYLFPFASNSKDKTKRLVTKLGGEETVGVIDLNDLIKEQLEDPSSRYGTLLSETLDKEDEGSNTCRYIFTYVLAPGVFTQLVKDRALKLREENPKITRFAILNYPNTIPEAVKFEQKVATVSKLVVAGKEPKENNIIDYFSTVDKVINIDKLPKMEPKVVDRSEYVKSKPASKAALSPALEQPPADDAPMIKKAQYRLREIGEPIRRYGETDRDVIERLSKLTKDQN
;
A
#
# COMPACT_ATOMS: atom_id res chain seq x y z
N MET A 1 -17.32 -10.15 -28.16
CA MET A 1 -16.63 -11.41 -27.79
C MET A 1 -15.10 -11.28 -27.79
N ARG A 2 -14.44 -10.88 -28.89
CA ARG A 2 -12.96 -10.82 -28.98
C ARG A 2 -12.27 -9.88 -27.95
N TRP A 3 -12.92 -8.77 -27.59
CA TRP A 3 -12.39 -7.80 -26.63
C TRP A 3 -12.37 -8.30 -25.18
N PHE A 4 -13.35 -9.12 -24.77
CA PHE A 4 -13.38 -9.70 -23.42
C PHE A 4 -12.27 -10.72 -23.20
N VAL A 5 -11.88 -11.47 -24.25
CA VAL A 5 -10.78 -12.44 -24.18
C VAL A 5 -9.44 -11.73 -24.00
N LEU A 6 -9.21 -10.60 -24.67
CA LEU A 6 -7.98 -9.81 -24.51
C LEU A 6 -7.88 -9.17 -23.12
N VAL A 7 -8.98 -8.63 -22.59
CA VAL A 7 -9.02 -8.08 -21.23
C VAL A 7 -8.79 -9.18 -20.18
N ALA A 8 -9.36 -10.37 -20.39
CA ALA A 8 -9.14 -11.52 -19.51
C ALA A 8 -7.68 -11.98 -19.52
N ILE A 9 -7.05 -12.08 -20.70
CA ILE A 9 -5.64 -12.48 -20.83
C ILE A 9 -4.72 -11.44 -20.18
N PHE A 10 -4.97 -10.15 -20.39
CA PHE A 10 -4.16 -9.08 -19.81
C PHE A 10 -4.30 -9.02 -18.29
N GLY A 11 -5.54 -9.13 -17.78
CA GLY A 11 -5.81 -9.20 -16.34
C GLY A 11 -5.14 -10.40 -15.68
N THR A 12 -5.16 -11.57 -16.33
CA THR A 12 -4.51 -12.78 -15.82
C THR A 12 -2.98 -12.65 -15.83
N ALA A 13 -2.40 -12.07 -16.88
CA ALA A 13 -0.95 -11.84 -16.96
C ALA A 13 -0.45 -10.88 -15.88
N VAL A 14 -1.22 -9.83 -15.58
CA VAL A 14 -0.92 -8.89 -14.50
C VAL A 14 -1.08 -9.56 -13.13
N PHE A 15 -2.16 -10.32 -12.91
CA PHE A 15 -2.39 -11.07 -11.68
C PHE A 15 -1.26 -12.08 -11.41
N VAL A 16 -0.84 -12.85 -12.42
CA VAL A 16 0.27 -13.81 -12.32
C VAL A 16 1.58 -13.09 -11.98
N LYS A 17 1.86 -11.92 -12.60
CA LYS A 17 3.04 -11.11 -12.27
C LYS A 17 3.01 -10.58 -10.83
N ILE A 18 1.84 -10.17 -10.34
CA ILE A 18 1.64 -9.72 -8.95
C ILE A 18 1.83 -10.89 -7.98
N ALA A 19 1.23 -12.05 -8.27
CA ALA A 19 1.34 -13.25 -7.45
C ALA A 19 2.79 -13.75 -7.36
N HIS A 20 3.53 -13.78 -8.48
CA HIS A 20 4.95 -14.12 -8.48
C HIS A 20 5.78 -13.12 -7.68
N ARG A 21 5.52 -11.82 -7.82
CA ARG A 21 6.26 -10.79 -7.09
C ARG A 21 6.02 -10.84 -5.58
N ILE A 22 4.80 -11.15 -5.13
CA ILE A 22 4.49 -11.38 -3.71
C ILE A 22 5.25 -12.61 -3.19
N ARG A 23 5.32 -13.67 -3.99
CA ARG A 23 6.03 -14.91 -3.64
C ARG A 23 7.55 -14.69 -3.54
N ASP A 24 8.12 -13.85 -4.41
CA ASP A 24 9.54 -13.49 -4.38
C ASP A 24 9.89 -12.55 -3.22
N ASP A 25 8.99 -11.64 -2.83
CA ASP A 25 9.12 -10.78 -1.65
C ASP A 25 8.97 -11.59 -0.34
N GLU A 26 8.12 -12.63 -0.30
CA GLU A 26 8.00 -13.55 0.84
C GLU A 26 9.24 -14.42 1.02
N ASN A 27 9.84 -14.91 -0.08
CA ASN A 27 11.06 -15.73 -0.05
C ASN A 27 12.31 -14.98 0.47
N ASN A 28 12.32 -13.64 0.41
CA ASN A 28 13.42 -12.80 0.92
C ASN A 28 13.27 -12.43 2.41
N THR A 29 12.17 -12.81 3.05
CA THR A 29 12.01 -12.65 4.50
C THR A 29 12.22 -13.99 5.20
N SER A 30 13.18 -14.03 6.11
CA SER A 30 13.59 -15.16 6.93
C SER A 30 12.53 -15.60 7.96
N PHE A 31 11.31 -15.89 7.52
CA PHE A 31 10.20 -16.38 8.36
C PHE A 31 10.10 -17.91 8.39
N LYS A 32 11.19 -18.65 8.16
CA LYS A 32 11.10 -20.12 8.15
C LYS A 32 10.96 -20.80 9.52
N ASN A 33 11.19 -20.12 10.66
CA ASN A 33 11.28 -20.81 11.96
C ASN A 33 10.59 -20.09 13.13
N LYS A 34 9.33 -19.64 13.00
CA LYS A 34 8.55 -19.23 14.18
C LYS A 34 7.07 -19.62 14.03
N THR A 35 6.76 -20.83 14.50
CA THR A 35 5.40 -21.31 14.74
C THR A 35 4.77 -20.54 15.89
N VAL A 36 4.21 -19.36 15.60
CA VAL A 36 3.37 -18.61 16.53
C VAL A 36 1.93 -18.88 16.14
N SER A 37 1.19 -19.62 16.98
CA SER A 37 -0.25 -19.82 16.81
C SER A 37 -0.98 -18.60 17.36
N TYR A 38 -1.51 -17.75 16.47
CA TYR A 38 -2.38 -16.63 16.84
C TYR A 38 -3.82 -17.13 17.05
N SER A 39 -4.54 -16.58 18.03
CA SER A 39 -6.01 -16.62 18.05
C SER A 39 -6.59 -15.75 16.91
N GLU A 40 -7.87 -15.91 16.54
CA GLU A 40 -8.45 -15.14 15.42
C GLU A 40 -8.40 -13.61 15.68
N GLU A 41 -8.62 -13.20 16.92
CA GLU A 41 -8.54 -11.80 17.34
C GLU A 41 -7.09 -11.30 17.27
N GLU A 42 -6.13 -12.08 17.77
CA GLU A 42 -4.70 -11.76 17.65
C GLU A 42 -4.20 -11.80 16.20
N TRP A 43 -4.81 -12.61 15.33
CA TRP A 43 -4.48 -12.68 13.91
C TRP A 43 -5.01 -11.45 13.18
N GLN A 44 -6.24 -11.02 13.46
CA GLN A 44 -6.79 -9.77 12.93
C GLN A 44 -5.96 -8.59 13.42
N ASP A 45 -5.64 -8.54 14.71
CA ASP A 45 -4.77 -7.50 15.27
C ASP A 45 -3.37 -7.54 14.66
N HIS A 46 -2.80 -8.72 14.43
CA HIS A 46 -1.49 -8.85 13.79
C HIS A 46 -1.52 -8.46 12.31
N VAL A 47 -2.56 -8.83 11.56
CA VAL A 47 -2.77 -8.44 10.16
C VAL A 47 -3.01 -6.93 10.07
N GLU A 48 -3.80 -6.36 10.96
CA GLU A 48 -4.02 -4.93 11.06
C GLU A 48 -2.74 -4.20 11.46
N GLU A 49 -1.97 -4.71 12.42
CA GLU A 49 -0.69 -4.15 12.84
C GLU A 49 0.33 -4.22 11.69
N MET A 50 0.38 -5.32 10.94
CA MET A 50 1.21 -5.46 9.76
C MET A 50 0.77 -4.51 8.63
N ARG A 51 -0.54 -4.30 8.47
CA ARG A 51 -1.10 -3.32 7.53
C ARG A 51 -0.78 -1.88 7.95
N ARG A 52 -0.90 -1.55 9.24
CA ARG A 52 -0.53 -0.26 9.85
C ARG A 52 0.98 -0.01 9.81
N LYS A 53 1.80 -1.06 9.93
CA LYS A 53 3.27 -1.00 9.75
C LYS A 53 3.66 -0.84 8.28
N ARG A 54 2.90 -1.40 7.34
CA ARG A 54 3.13 -1.26 5.88
C ARG A 54 2.74 0.11 5.33
N PHE A 55 1.66 0.71 5.84
CA PHE A 55 1.20 2.03 5.40
C PHE A 55 1.49 3.10 6.45
N GLN A 56 2.46 3.97 6.17
CA GLN A 56 2.82 5.09 7.06
C GLN A 56 1.77 6.21 7.09
N PHE A 57 0.80 6.17 6.17
CA PHE A 57 -0.35 7.05 6.08
C PHE A 57 -1.62 6.30 6.51
N ARG A 58 -2.49 6.95 7.30
CA ARG A 58 -3.60 6.28 8.00
C ARG A 58 -4.89 6.23 7.20
N SER A 59 -5.81 5.38 7.67
CA SER A 59 -7.24 5.42 7.31
C SER A 59 -7.80 6.83 7.57
N GLY A 60 -8.07 7.57 6.50
CA GLY A 60 -8.59 8.93 6.56
C GLY A 60 -7.84 9.92 5.66
N GLU A 61 -6.55 9.68 5.41
CA GLU A 61 -5.75 10.46 4.46
C GLU A 61 -6.03 10.00 3.04
N GLU A 62 -6.21 10.95 2.12
CA GLU A 62 -6.64 10.66 0.75
C GLU A 62 -5.59 11.09 -0.27
N PHE A 63 -5.31 10.20 -1.22
CA PHE A 63 -4.30 10.42 -2.25
C PHE A 63 -4.94 10.50 -3.62
N TYR A 64 -4.79 11.66 -4.27
CA TYR A 64 -5.29 11.96 -5.60
C TYR A 64 -4.10 12.03 -6.56
N LEU A 65 -4.02 11.10 -7.51
CA LEU A 65 -2.93 11.05 -8.48
C LEU A 65 -3.33 11.77 -9.75
N PHE A 66 -2.50 12.68 -10.25
CA PHE A 66 -2.73 13.43 -11.47
C PHE A 66 -1.51 13.31 -12.41
N PRO A 67 -1.41 12.21 -13.19
CA PRO A 67 -0.22 11.89 -13.96
C PRO A 67 0.10 12.85 -15.11
N PHE A 68 -0.86 13.66 -15.57
CA PHE A 68 -0.72 14.55 -16.73
C PHE A 68 -0.87 16.03 -16.37
N ALA A 69 -0.12 16.49 -15.36
CA ALA A 69 -0.28 17.81 -14.74
C ALA A 69 0.71 18.88 -15.23
N SER A 70 1.83 18.50 -15.87
CA SER A 70 3.00 19.33 -16.21
C SER A 70 2.66 20.64 -16.93
N ASN A 71 1.63 20.63 -17.79
CA ASN A 71 1.17 21.78 -18.59
C ASN A 71 -0.26 22.23 -18.23
N SER A 72 -0.66 22.04 -16.98
CA SER A 72 -2.05 22.14 -16.53
C SER A 72 -2.21 22.94 -15.22
N LYS A 73 -1.44 24.02 -15.03
CA LYS A 73 -1.46 24.84 -13.80
C LYS A 73 -2.88 25.22 -13.32
N ASP A 74 -3.75 25.66 -14.23
CA ASP A 74 -5.14 26.02 -13.88
C ASP A 74 -5.96 24.83 -13.39
N LYS A 75 -5.72 23.65 -13.98
CA LYS A 75 -6.38 22.41 -13.57
C LYS A 75 -5.85 21.93 -12.22
N THR A 76 -4.56 22.09 -11.95
CA THR A 76 -3.97 21.82 -10.63
C THR A 76 -4.61 22.70 -9.56
N LYS A 77 -4.71 24.01 -9.78
CA LYS A 77 -5.39 24.94 -8.86
C LYS A 77 -6.85 24.55 -8.63
N ARG A 78 -7.55 24.17 -9.69
CA ARG A 78 -8.94 23.70 -9.62
C ARG A 78 -9.07 22.39 -8.84
N LEU A 79 -8.15 21.45 -9.03
CA LEU A 79 -8.10 20.20 -8.26
C LEU A 79 -7.97 20.51 -6.77
N VAL A 80 -6.98 21.32 -6.39
CA VAL A 80 -6.74 21.72 -5.00
C VAL A 80 -7.97 22.39 -4.39
N THR A 81 -8.60 23.30 -5.14
CA THR A 81 -9.83 23.98 -4.69
C THR A 81 -10.99 23.00 -4.48
N LYS A 82 -11.16 22.02 -5.37
CA LYS A 82 -12.17 20.98 -5.24
C LYS A 82 -11.88 20.03 -4.08
N LEU A 83 -10.63 19.83 -3.71
CA LEU A 83 -10.21 18.98 -2.60
C LEU A 83 -10.21 19.69 -1.23
N GLY A 84 -10.65 20.94 -1.13
CA GLY A 84 -10.77 21.66 0.15
C GLY A 84 -9.80 22.84 0.33
N GLY A 85 -8.97 23.15 -0.67
CA GLY A 85 -8.11 24.32 -0.70
C GLY A 85 -6.67 24.08 -0.21
N GLU A 86 -5.80 25.06 -0.47
CA GLU A 86 -4.34 24.97 -0.24
C GLU A 86 -3.96 24.72 1.23
N GLU A 87 -4.78 25.18 2.17
CA GLU A 87 -4.55 25.01 3.62
C GLU A 87 -4.67 23.57 4.12
N THR A 88 -5.39 22.71 3.38
CA THR A 88 -5.69 21.32 3.79
C THR A 88 -5.26 20.26 2.78
N VAL A 89 -4.73 20.70 1.63
CA VAL A 89 -4.30 19.83 0.54
C VAL A 89 -2.79 20.03 0.31
N GLY A 90 -2.01 18.97 0.53
CA GLY A 90 -0.59 18.96 0.17
C GLY A 90 -0.42 18.71 -1.32
N VAL A 91 0.27 19.60 -2.02
CA VAL A 91 0.60 19.44 -3.44
C VAL A 91 2.03 18.92 -3.57
N ILE A 92 2.20 17.85 -4.33
CA ILE A 92 3.50 17.21 -4.56
C ILE A 92 3.70 17.04 -6.05
N ASP A 93 4.69 17.70 -6.65
CA ASP A 93 5.03 17.50 -8.06
C ASP A 93 6.27 16.62 -8.19
N LEU A 94 6.16 15.52 -8.93
CA LEU A 94 7.28 14.63 -9.19
C LEU A 94 8.42 15.33 -9.94
N ASN A 95 8.12 16.24 -10.87
CA ASN A 95 9.14 16.95 -11.63
C ASN A 95 9.99 17.83 -10.72
N ASP A 96 9.34 18.56 -9.80
CA ASP A 96 10.04 19.41 -8.84
C ASP A 96 10.91 18.56 -7.90
N LEU A 97 10.40 17.41 -7.43
CA LEU A 97 11.16 16.50 -6.57
C LEU A 97 12.41 15.92 -7.26
N ILE A 98 12.29 15.54 -8.54
CA ILE A 98 13.45 15.04 -9.30
C ILE A 98 14.46 16.16 -9.49
N LYS A 99 14.01 17.36 -9.85
CA LYS A 99 14.87 18.53 -10.02
C LYS A 99 15.64 18.85 -8.74
N GLU A 100 14.97 18.89 -7.59
CA GLU A 100 15.60 19.11 -6.28
C GLU A 100 16.70 18.07 -5.99
N GLN A 101 16.49 16.79 -6.34
CA GLN A 101 17.51 15.76 -6.15
C GLN A 101 18.69 15.90 -7.12
N LEU A 102 18.44 16.32 -8.37
CA LEU A 102 19.50 16.52 -9.36
C LEU A 102 20.35 17.77 -9.05
N GLU A 103 19.74 18.81 -8.49
CA GLU A 103 20.43 20.06 -8.13
C GLU A 103 21.25 19.96 -6.84
N ASP A 104 20.85 19.09 -5.90
CA ASP A 104 21.57 18.86 -4.64
C ASP A 104 22.53 17.66 -4.74
N PRO A 105 23.87 17.89 -4.76
CA PRO A 105 24.86 16.82 -4.82
C PRO A 105 24.90 15.93 -3.57
N SER A 106 24.35 16.40 -2.45
CA SER A 106 24.26 15.66 -1.19
C SER A 106 22.96 14.86 -1.05
N SER A 107 22.08 14.96 -2.06
CA SER A 107 20.78 14.32 -2.01
C SER A 107 20.88 12.80 -2.07
N ARG A 108 19.92 12.13 -1.43
CA ARG A 108 19.92 10.67 -1.28
C ARG A 108 19.91 9.92 -2.61
N TYR A 109 19.23 10.47 -3.61
CA TYR A 109 19.04 9.84 -4.92
C TYR A 109 19.71 10.60 -6.06
N GLY A 110 20.38 11.73 -5.80
CA GLY A 110 20.95 12.61 -6.84
C GLY A 110 21.89 11.89 -7.79
N THR A 111 22.90 11.17 -7.26
CA THR A 111 23.84 10.40 -8.08
C THR A 111 23.13 9.36 -8.95
N LEU A 112 22.22 8.56 -8.35
CA LEU A 112 21.47 7.53 -9.06
C LEU A 112 20.61 8.13 -10.19
N LEU A 113 19.92 9.24 -9.91
CA LEU A 113 19.09 9.92 -10.90
C LEU A 113 19.94 10.52 -12.01
N SER A 114 21.09 11.14 -11.68
CA SER A 114 21.99 11.72 -12.69
C SER A 114 22.61 10.67 -13.62
N GLU A 115 23.00 9.51 -13.08
CA GLU A 115 23.63 8.43 -13.86
C GLU A 115 22.64 7.67 -14.75
N THR A 116 21.35 7.66 -14.35
CA THR A 116 20.30 6.94 -15.08
C THR A 116 19.43 7.84 -15.94
N LEU A 117 19.62 9.17 -15.90
CA LEU A 117 18.90 10.13 -16.72
C LEU A 117 19.32 9.96 -18.19
N ASP A 118 18.34 9.67 -19.04
CA ASP A 118 18.53 9.52 -20.49
C ASP A 118 18.31 10.87 -21.19
N LYS A 119 17.16 11.49 -20.92
CA LYS A 119 16.82 12.80 -21.48
C LYS A 119 15.79 13.55 -20.65
N GLU A 120 15.75 14.86 -20.84
CA GLU A 120 14.70 15.75 -20.34
C GLU A 120 13.85 16.24 -21.51
N ASP A 121 12.53 16.11 -21.38
CA ASP A 121 11.53 16.58 -22.34
C ASP A 121 10.61 17.60 -21.69
N GLU A 122 10.95 18.88 -21.85
CA GLU A 122 10.15 20.00 -21.35
C GLU A 122 8.73 20.05 -21.95
N GLY A 123 8.55 19.47 -23.15
CA GLY A 123 7.26 19.38 -23.82
C GLY A 123 6.35 18.27 -23.28
N SER A 124 6.89 17.40 -22.42
CA SER A 124 6.14 16.29 -21.84
C SER A 124 4.93 16.77 -21.03
N ASN A 125 3.77 16.19 -21.31
CA ASN A 125 2.55 16.42 -20.55
C ASN A 125 2.52 15.67 -19.21
N THR A 126 3.55 14.89 -18.87
CA THR A 126 3.70 14.10 -17.64
C THR A 126 5.04 14.39 -16.95
N CYS A 127 5.71 13.39 -16.39
CA CYS A 127 7.11 13.48 -15.98
C CYS A 127 7.98 13.94 -17.16
N ARG A 128 8.78 14.99 -16.95
CA ARG A 128 9.70 15.57 -17.95
C ARG A 128 11.00 14.78 -18.06
N TYR A 129 11.39 14.13 -16.97
CA TYR A 129 12.61 13.34 -16.91
C TYR A 129 12.35 11.91 -17.37
N ILE A 130 13.13 11.46 -18.34
CA ILE A 130 13.09 10.11 -18.89
C ILE A 130 14.38 9.42 -18.46
N PHE A 131 14.22 8.26 -17.82
CA PHE A 131 15.32 7.49 -17.26
C PHE A 131 15.47 6.17 -18.01
N THR A 132 16.69 5.67 -17.99
CA THR A 132 17.02 4.35 -18.53
C THR A 132 16.34 3.24 -17.72
N TYR A 133 16.25 2.05 -18.30
CA TYR A 133 15.70 0.85 -17.65
C TYR A 133 16.49 0.39 -16.41
N VAL A 134 17.67 0.97 -16.19
CA VAL A 134 18.53 0.69 -15.03
C VAL A 134 17.94 1.29 -13.74
N LEU A 135 17.17 2.37 -13.85
CA LEU A 135 16.54 2.98 -12.69
C LEU A 135 15.52 2.01 -12.07
N ALA A 136 15.79 1.58 -10.84
CA ALA A 136 14.91 0.66 -10.15
C ALA A 136 13.52 1.28 -9.92
N PRO A 137 12.42 0.54 -10.14
CA PRO A 137 11.10 1.04 -9.83
C PRO A 137 10.99 1.32 -8.33
N GLY A 138 10.14 2.26 -7.93
CA GLY A 138 9.87 2.65 -6.56
C GLY A 138 10.71 3.81 -6.03
N VAL A 139 11.70 4.29 -6.79
CA VAL A 139 12.46 5.50 -6.40
C VAL A 139 11.53 6.70 -6.36
N PHE A 140 10.70 6.90 -7.39
CA PHE A 140 9.72 8.00 -7.41
C PHE A 140 8.66 7.84 -6.32
N THR A 141 8.17 6.62 -6.11
CA THR A 141 7.29 6.30 -4.99
C THR A 141 7.89 6.75 -3.65
N GLN A 142 9.18 6.50 -3.44
CA GLN A 142 9.88 6.84 -2.20
C GLN A 142 10.06 8.37 -2.06
N LEU A 143 10.40 9.08 -3.14
CA LEU A 143 10.45 10.55 -3.14
C LEU A 143 9.10 11.18 -2.77
N VAL A 144 8.03 10.73 -3.42
CA VAL A 144 6.67 11.21 -3.15
C VAL A 144 6.27 10.92 -1.70
N LYS A 145 6.57 9.71 -1.20
CA LYS A 145 6.31 9.34 0.18
C LYS A 145 7.02 10.27 1.17
N ASP A 146 8.32 10.48 0.98
CA ASP A 146 9.13 11.28 1.90
C ASP A 146 8.67 12.75 1.90
N ARG A 147 8.29 13.29 0.73
CA ARG A 147 7.70 14.63 0.65
C ARG A 147 6.33 14.71 1.32
N ALA A 148 5.46 13.71 1.12
CA ALA A 148 4.14 13.67 1.76
C ALA A 148 4.24 13.61 3.29
N LEU A 149 5.21 12.85 3.82
CA LEU A 149 5.49 12.80 5.27
C LEU A 149 5.97 14.17 5.78
N LYS A 150 6.90 14.80 5.06
CA LYS A 150 7.42 16.12 5.40
C LYS A 150 6.30 17.18 5.42
N LEU A 151 5.44 17.22 4.40
CA LEU A 151 4.29 18.13 4.36
C LEU A 151 3.31 17.89 5.52
N ARG A 152 3.08 16.63 5.87
CA ARG A 152 2.23 16.25 7.02
C ARG A 152 2.81 16.75 8.35
N GLU A 153 4.13 16.69 8.50
CA GLU A 153 4.84 17.18 9.68
C GLU A 153 4.84 18.72 9.74
N GLU A 154 5.03 19.38 8.61
CA GLU A 154 5.00 20.84 8.48
C GLU A 154 3.60 21.43 8.75
N ASN A 155 2.55 20.77 8.24
CA ASN A 155 1.17 21.21 8.44
C ASN A 155 0.24 20.03 8.80
N PRO A 156 -0.09 19.86 10.09
CA PRO A 156 -1.00 18.81 10.55
C PRO A 156 -2.44 18.91 10.02
N LYS A 157 -2.85 20.04 9.41
CA LYS A 157 -4.18 20.16 8.78
C LYS A 157 -4.24 19.51 7.39
N ILE A 158 -3.09 19.17 6.80
CA ILE A 158 -3.05 18.48 5.52
C ILE A 158 -3.56 17.06 5.70
N THR A 159 -4.67 16.74 5.05
CA THR A 159 -5.31 15.40 5.10
C THR A 159 -5.51 14.81 3.72
N ARG A 160 -5.41 15.62 2.66
CA ARG A 160 -5.45 15.17 1.27
C ARG A 160 -4.16 15.54 0.57
N PHE A 161 -3.73 14.69 -0.35
CA PHE A 161 -2.53 14.90 -1.15
C PHE A 161 -2.89 14.87 -2.63
N ALA A 162 -2.53 15.92 -3.35
CA ALA A 162 -2.60 15.99 -4.81
C ALA A 162 -1.19 15.75 -5.36
N ILE A 163 -0.96 14.57 -5.93
CA ILE A 163 0.34 14.16 -6.47
C ILE A 163 0.32 14.37 -7.98
N LEU A 164 1.14 15.28 -8.48
CA LEU A 164 1.23 15.71 -9.87
C LEU A 164 2.32 14.94 -10.61
N ASN A 165 2.08 14.68 -11.90
CA ASN A 165 3.02 14.02 -12.80
C ASN A 165 3.43 12.60 -12.35
N TYR A 166 2.61 11.99 -11.51
CA TYR A 166 2.76 10.65 -10.96
C TYR A 166 1.41 9.91 -10.97
N PRO A 167 1.38 8.59 -11.20
CA PRO A 167 2.53 7.73 -11.51
C PRO A 167 2.92 7.83 -12.99
N ASN A 168 4.19 7.60 -13.29
CA ASN A 168 4.71 7.58 -14.67
C ASN A 168 4.73 6.17 -15.29
N THR A 169 4.59 5.12 -14.46
CA THR A 169 4.51 3.73 -14.91
C THR A 169 3.58 2.90 -14.00
N ILE A 170 3.05 1.78 -14.50
CA ILE A 170 2.24 0.85 -13.68
C ILE A 170 3.05 0.28 -12.48
N PRO A 171 4.33 -0.14 -12.62
CA PRO A 171 5.11 -0.59 -11.47
C PRO A 171 5.22 0.45 -10.34
N GLU A 172 5.30 1.74 -10.65
CA GLU A 172 5.28 2.80 -9.64
C GLU A 172 3.91 2.88 -8.97
N ALA A 173 2.82 2.88 -9.75
CA ALA A 173 1.46 2.88 -9.21
C ALA A 173 1.22 1.71 -8.23
N VAL A 174 1.65 0.50 -8.60
CA VAL A 174 1.55 -0.69 -7.74
C VAL A 174 2.39 -0.52 -6.47
N LYS A 175 3.63 -0.02 -6.59
CA LYS A 175 4.49 0.21 -5.42
C LYS A 175 3.93 1.27 -4.48
N PHE A 176 3.28 2.31 -5.00
CA PHE A 176 2.56 3.28 -4.20
C PHE A 176 1.47 2.63 -3.35
N GLU A 177 0.60 1.85 -3.99
CA GLU A 177 -0.50 1.17 -3.30
C GLU A 177 -0.04 0.08 -2.33
N GLN A 178 1.16 -0.44 -2.49
CA GLN A 178 1.75 -1.43 -1.59
C GLN A 178 2.51 -0.82 -0.40
N LYS A 179 3.20 0.32 -0.61
CA LYS A 179 4.18 0.85 0.36
C LYS A 179 3.83 2.22 0.94
N VAL A 180 2.91 2.94 0.32
CA VAL A 180 2.59 4.33 0.70
C VAL A 180 1.18 4.41 1.24
N ALA A 181 0.19 4.26 0.36
CA ALA A 181 -1.22 4.37 0.69
C ALA A 181 -2.10 3.84 -0.44
N THR A 182 -3.34 3.48 -0.11
CA THR A 182 -4.36 3.22 -1.14
C THR A 182 -4.71 4.50 -1.88
N VAL A 183 -4.70 4.46 -3.22
CA VAL A 183 -5.08 5.61 -4.03
C VAL A 183 -6.58 5.84 -3.97
N SER A 184 -6.99 7.07 -3.65
CA SER A 184 -8.40 7.45 -3.59
C SER A 184 -8.98 7.59 -4.99
N LYS A 185 -8.36 8.42 -5.84
CA LYS A 185 -8.74 8.61 -7.23
C LYS A 185 -7.54 8.96 -8.12
N LEU A 186 -7.58 8.50 -9.36
CA LEU A 186 -6.73 9.01 -10.45
C LEU A 186 -7.51 10.07 -11.21
N VAL A 187 -6.98 11.28 -11.25
CA VAL A 187 -7.60 12.46 -11.86
C VAL A 187 -7.16 12.59 -13.31
N VAL A 188 -8.12 12.77 -14.21
CA VAL A 188 -7.92 13.09 -15.63
C VAL A 188 -8.61 14.41 -15.98
N ALA A 189 -8.13 15.09 -17.01
CA ALA A 189 -8.58 16.41 -17.43
C ALA A 189 -8.64 16.60 -18.96
N GLY A 190 -8.65 15.53 -19.75
CA GLY A 190 -8.93 15.55 -21.19
C GLY A 190 -7.74 15.87 -22.10
N LYS A 191 -6.52 15.97 -21.58
CA LYS A 191 -5.28 16.11 -22.37
C LYS A 191 -4.46 14.81 -22.41
N GLU A 192 -5.04 13.72 -21.93
CA GLU A 192 -4.35 12.44 -21.82
C GLU A 192 -4.27 11.74 -23.18
N PRO A 193 -3.22 10.93 -23.41
CA PRO A 193 -3.18 10.04 -24.56
C PRO A 193 -4.41 9.12 -24.57
N LYS A 194 -5.02 8.90 -25.75
CA LYS A 194 -6.19 8.02 -25.89
C LYS A 194 -5.93 6.59 -25.47
N GLU A 195 -4.69 6.12 -25.66
CA GLU A 195 -4.22 4.81 -25.22
C GLU A 195 -3.23 5.05 -24.09
N ASN A 196 -3.65 4.75 -22.85
CA ASN A 196 -2.80 4.95 -21.70
C ASN A 196 -2.95 3.84 -20.66
N ASN A 197 -1.95 2.98 -20.60
CA ASN A 197 -1.91 1.82 -19.71
C ASN A 197 -2.09 2.17 -18.22
N ILE A 198 -1.72 3.38 -17.79
CA ILE A 198 -1.89 3.83 -16.40
C ILE A 198 -3.37 4.13 -16.13
N ILE A 199 -4.03 4.86 -17.03
CA ILE A 199 -5.46 5.15 -16.93
C ILE A 199 -6.24 3.84 -16.99
N ASP A 200 -5.90 2.96 -17.92
CA ASP A 200 -6.53 1.65 -18.07
C ASP A 200 -6.38 0.84 -16.78
N TYR A 201 -5.18 0.79 -16.18
CA TYR A 201 -4.94 0.13 -14.90
C TYR A 201 -5.90 0.62 -13.81
N PHE A 202 -6.01 1.93 -13.58
CA PHE A 202 -6.90 2.47 -12.55
C PHE A 202 -8.39 2.41 -12.93
N SER A 203 -8.71 2.28 -14.22
CA SER A 203 -10.10 2.12 -14.69
C SER A 203 -10.66 0.75 -14.31
N THR A 204 -9.81 -0.29 -14.26
CA THR A 204 -10.22 -1.65 -13.85
C THR A 204 -10.74 -1.73 -12.41
N VAL A 205 -10.45 -0.72 -11.59
CA VAL A 205 -10.82 -0.62 -10.17
C VAL A 205 -11.65 0.63 -9.87
N ASP A 206 -12.29 1.22 -10.88
CA ASP A 206 -13.20 2.38 -10.76
C ASP A 206 -12.62 3.59 -9.99
N LYS A 207 -11.29 3.78 -10.10
CA LYS A 207 -10.57 4.89 -9.44
C LYS A 207 -10.39 6.11 -10.33
N VAL A 208 -10.69 6.03 -11.62
CA VAL A 208 -10.52 7.16 -12.55
C VAL A 208 -11.67 8.15 -12.41
N ILE A 209 -11.35 9.44 -12.29
CA ILE A 209 -12.33 10.53 -12.27
C ILE A 209 -11.87 11.70 -13.12
N ASN A 210 -12.79 12.24 -13.92
CA ASN A 210 -12.52 13.51 -14.60
C ASN A 210 -12.63 14.66 -13.59
N ILE A 211 -11.67 15.58 -13.59
CA ILE A 211 -11.64 16.75 -12.71
C ILE A 211 -12.94 17.56 -12.75
N ASP A 212 -13.62 17.62 -13.90
CA ASP A 212 -14.91 18.29 -14.05
C ASP A 212 -16.00 17.64 -13.19
N LYS A 213 -15.97 16.31 -13.10
CA LYS A 213 -16.93 15.48 -12.35
C LYS A 213 -16.56 15.29 -10.88
N LEU A 214 -15.36 15.70 -10.46
CA LEU A 214 -14.95 15.64 -9.06
C LEU A 214 -15.85 16.59 -8.22
N PRO A 215 -16.57 16.10 -7.20
CA PRO A 215 -17.36 16.98 -6.34
C PRO A 215 -16.45 17.91 -5.54
N LYS A 216 -16.96 19.09 -5.18
CA LYS A 216 -16.26 19.95 -4.22
C LYS A 216 -16.38 19.30 -2.84
N MET A 217 -15.24 19.05 -2.21
CA MET A 217 -15.15 18.40 -0.91
C MET A 217 -14.87 19.45 0.15
N GLU A 218 -15.51 19.29 1.31
CA GLU A 218 -15.20 20.11 2.46
C GLU A 218 -13.84 19.72 3.07
N PRO A 219 -13.14 20.66 3.72
CA PRO A 219 -11.91 20.38 4.45
C PRO A 219 -12.14 19.26 5.47
N LYS A 220 -11.33 18.20 5.39
CA LYS A 220 -11.44 17.05 6.30
C LYS A 220 -10.46 17.24 7.44
N VAL A 221 -10.96 17.14 8.68
CA VAL A 221 -10.11 17.07 9.88
C VAL A 221 -9.92 15.60 10.22
N VAL A 222 -8.66 15.16 10.29
CA VAL A 222 -8.30 13.81 10.76
C VAL A 222 -7.83 13.94 12.20
N ASP A 223 -8.52 13.29 13.14
CA ASP A 223 -8.07 13.22 14.53
C ASP A 223 -6.82 12.32 14.62
N ARG A 224 -5.72 12.91 15.09
CA ARG A 224 -4.40 12.27 15.15
C ARG A 224 -3.91 12.04 16.59
N SER A 225 -4.75 12.33 17.59
CA SER A 225 -4.40 12.35 19.02
C SER A 225 -3.99 11.00 19.62
N GLU A 226 -4.37 9.88 19.01
CA GLU A 226 -4.07 8.54 19.55
C GLU A 226 -2.58 8.09 19.44
N TYR A 227 -1.74 8.78 18.67
CA TYR A 227 -0.43 8.21 18.26
C TYR A 227 0.82 8.79 18.91
N VAL A 228 0.72 9.85 19.70
CA VAL A 228 1.89 10.32 20.47
C VAL A 228 2.28 9.31 21.56
N LYS A 229 1.43 8.30 21.85
CA LYS A 229 1.70 7.26 22.85
C LYS A 229 2.59 6.10 22.40
N SER A 230 2.94 5.96 21.11
CA SER A 230 3.85 4.88 20.67
C SER A 230 5.26 5.39 20.39
N LYS A 231 5.88 6.02 21.38
CA LYS A 231 7.35 5.91 21.52
C LYS A 231 7.60 4.44 21.87
N PRO A 232 8.55 3.72 21.25
CA PRO A 232 8.74 2.30 21.53
C PRO A 232 9.12 2.17 23.01
N ALA A 233 8.17 1.73 23.83
CA ALA A 233 8.46 1.28 25.16
C ALA A 233 9.46 0.13 25.00
N SER A 234 10.66 0.38 25.51
CA SER A 234 11.70 -0.60 25.71
C SER A 234 11.10 -1.94 26.17
N LYS A 235 11.45 -3.02 25.46
CA LYS A 235 11.42 -4.41 25.96
C LYS A 235 10.33 -4.67 27.01
N ALA A 236 9.05 -4.62 26.61
CA ALA A 236 8.05 -5.38 27.35
C ALA A 236 8.38 -6.85 27.11
N ALA A 237 8.96 -7.49 28.12
CA ALA A 237 9.22 -8.92 28.13
C ALA A 237 7.94 -9.65 27.70
N LEU A 238 8.07 -10.56 26.74
CA LEU A 238 7.07 -11.58 26.46
C LEU A 238 6.72 -12.26 27.79
N SER A 239 5.56 -11.91 28.36
CA SER A 239 4.99 -12.69 29.44
C SER A 239 4.45 -13.98 28.83
N PRO A 240 4.91 -15.17 29.26
CA PRO A 240 4.29 -16.42 28.85
C PRO A 240 2.90 -16.47 29.50
N ALA A 241 1.85 -16.30 28.71
CA ALA A 241 0.51 -16.55 29.19
C ALA A 241 0.36 -18.06 29.44
N LEU A 242 0.44 -18.44 30.71
CA LEU A 242 0.17 -19.78 31.22
C LEU A 242 -1.26 -20.20 30.89
N GLU A 243 -1.36 -21.11 29.90
CA GLU A 243 -2.10 -22.37 29.91
C GLU A 243 -3.07 -22.58 31.09
N GLN A 244 -4.33 -22.22 30.91
CA GLN A 244 -5.42 -22.84 31.69
C GLN A 244 -6.17 -23.82 30.79
N PRO A 245 -6.45 -25.05 31.27
CA PRO A 245 -7.27 -25.99 30.53
C PRO A 245 -8.66 -25.37 30.29
N PRO A 246 -9.26 -25.57 29.10
CA PRO A 246 -10.58 -25.04 28.80
C PRO A 246 -11.61 -25.62 29.77
N ALA A 247 -12.54 -24.78 30.23
CA ALA A 247 -13.63 -25.17 31.12
C ALA A 247 -14.48 -26.32 30.52
N ASP A 248 -15.17 -27.07 31.38
CA ASP A 248 -15.95 -28.24 30.98
C ASP A 248 -17.11 -27.92 30.02
N ASP A 249 -17.60 -26.69 30.02
CA ASP A 249 -18.63 -26.18 29.12
C ASP A 249 -18.07 -25.61 27.79
N ALA A 250 -16.75 -25.61 27.62
CA ALA A 250 -16.12 -25.02 26.45
C ALA A 250 -16.50 -25.76 25.15
N PRO A 251 -16.66 -25.04 24.02
CA PRO A 251 -16.89 -25.63 22.71
C PRO A 251 -15.85 -26.70 22.35
N MET A 252 -16.28 -27.77 21.68
CA MET A 252 -15.39 -28.90 21.30
C MET A 252 -14.15 -28.46 20.55
N ILE A 253 -14.25 -27.41 19.71
CA ILE A 253 -13.11 -26.85 18.98
C ILE A 253 -12.03 -26.28 19.92
N LYS A 254 -12.42 -25.61 21.01
CA LYS A 254 -11.45 -25.07 22.00
C LYS A 254 -10.75 -26.20 22.75
N LYS A 255 -11.49 -27.25 23.12
CA LYS A 255 -10.92 -28.46 23.73
C LYS A 255 -9.96 -29.16 22.76
N ALA A 256 -10.33 -29.24 21.48
CA ALA A 256 -9.50 -29.88 20.46
C ALA A 256 -8.20 -29.10 20.21
N GLN A 257 -8.27 -27.78 20.10
CA GLN A 257 -7.10 -26.92 19.93
C GLN A 257 -6.16 -26.97 21.13
N TYR A 258 -6.71 -27.03 22.35
CA TYR A 258 -5.91 -27.22 23.57
C TYR A 258 -5.16 -28.56 23.55
N ARG A 259 -5.84 -29.67 23.23
CA ARG A 259 -5.20 -30.99 23.10
C ARG A 259 -4.15 -31.04 22.00
N LEU A 260 -4.40 -30.43 20.84
CA LEU A 260 -3.43 -30.33 19.75
C LEU A 260 -2.17 -29.59 20.19
N ARG A 261 -2.32 -28.54 21.02
CA ARG A 261 -1.20 -27.81 21.62
C ARG A 261 -0.41 -28.68 22.60
N GLU A 262 -1.08 -29.47 23.45
CA GLU A 262 -0.42 -30.41 24.38
C GLU A 262 0.45 -31.44 23.65
N ILE A 263 0.02 -31.92 22.48
CA ILE A 263 0.78 -32.89 21.67
C ILE A 263 1.75 -32.23 20.67
N GLY A 264 1.91 -30.91 20.71
CA GLY A 264 2.84 -30.18 19.84
C GLY A 264 2.42 -30.07 18.38
N GLU A 265 1.15 -30.37 18.06
CA GLU A 265 0.59 -30.28 16.72
C GLU A 265 -0.02 -28.89 16.44
N PRO A 266 -0.10 -28.46 15.17
CA PRO A 266 -0.78 -27.21 14.81
C PRO A 266 -2.24 -27.26 15.24
N ILE A 267 -2.69 -26.23 15.96
CA ILE A 267 -4.10 -26.11 16.41
C ILE A 267 -5.09 -25.99 15.23
N ARG A 268 -4.61 -25.56 14.06
CA ARG A 268 -5.36 -25.50 12.79
C ARG A 268 -4.38 -25.41 11.61
N ARG A 269 -4.70 -26.07 10.50
CA ARG A 269 -3.99 -25.93 9.20
C ARG A 269 -4.80 -25.03 8.26
N TYR A 270 -4.12 -24.43 7.29
CA TYR A 270 -4.76 -23.53 6.32
C TYR A 270 -5.87 -24.27 5.54
N GLY A 271 -7.09 -23.72 5.57
CA GLY A 271 -8.27 -24.32 4.93
C GLY A 271 -9.04 -25.37 5.76
N GLU A 272 -8.61 -25.67 7.00
CA GLU A 272 -9.35 -26.59 7.89
C GLU A 272 -10.58 -25.91 8.52
N THR A 273 -11.74 -26.57 8.45
CA THR A 273 -12.93 -26.22 9.21
C THR A 273 -12.85 -26.72 10.66
N ASP A 274 -13.75 -26.27 11.54
CA ASP A 274 -13.85 -26.73 12.93
C ASP A 274 -13.98 -28.27 13.02
N ARG A 275 -14.71 -28.88 12.07
CA ARG A 275 -14.89 -30.34 12.00
C ARG A 275 -13.57 -31.04 11.65
N ASP A 276 -12.81 -30.49 10.71
CA ASP A 276 -11.54 -31.08 10.26
C ASP A 276 -10.49 -31.08 11.38
N VAL A 277 -10.45 -30.02 12.20
CA VAL A 277 -9.56 -29.93 13.37
C VAL A 277 -9.89 -31.00 14.41
N ILE A 278 -11.18 -31.20 14.69
CA ILE A 278 -11.66 -32.20 15.66
C ILE A 278 -11.40 -33.62 15.13
N GLU A 279 -11.66 -33.87 13.85
CA GLU A 279 -11.42 -35.17 13.22
C GLU A 279 -9.93 -35.52 13.19
N ARG A 280 -9.06 -34.53 12.91
CA ARG A 280 -7.61 -34.70 12.96
C ARG A 280 -7.12 -35.05 14.35
N LEU A 281 -7.59 -34.35 15.39
CA LEU A 281 -7.28 -34.73 16.77
C LEU A 281 -7.72 -36.17 17.06
N SER A 282 -8.94 -36.55 16.63
CA SER A 282 -9.44 -37.91 16.83
C SER A 282 -8.58 -38.98 16.16
N LYS A 283 -8.08 -38.72 14.93
CA LYS A 283 -7.14 -39.60 14.22
C LYS A 283 -5.81 -39.72 14.97
N LEU A 284 -5.22 -38.60 15.39
CA LEU A 284 -3.96 -38.58 16.12
C LEU A 284 -4.03 -39.32 17.46
N THR A 285 -5.16 -39.24 18.17
CA THR A 285 -5.38 -39.98 19.42
C THR A 285 -5.64 -41.47 19.22
N LYS A 286 -6.10 -41.89 18.03
CA LYS A 286 -6.30 -43.31 17.68
C LYS A 286 -5.00 -44.00 17.32
N ASP A 287 -4.05 -43.27 16.72
CA ASP A 287 -2.75 -43.82 16.35
C ASP A 287 -1.79 -43.96 17.55
N GLN A 288 -2.18 -43.45 18.74
CA GLN A 288 -1.41 -43.52 19.99
C GLN A 288 -1.92 -44.58 21.00
N ASN A 289 -3.02 -45.28 20.69
CA ASN A 289 -3.58 -46.38 21.49
C ASN A 289 -3.53 -47.70 20.71
#